data_AF-A0A838Z5A3-F1
#
_entry.id   AF-A0A838Z5A3-F1
#
_cell.length_a   1.000
_cell.length_b   1.000
_cell.length_c   1.000
_cell.angle_alpha   90.00
_cell.angle_beta   90.00
_cell.angle_gamma   90.00
#
_symmetry.space_group_name_H-M   'P 1'
#
loop_
_entity.id
_entity.type
_entity.pdbx_description
1 polymer ?
#
loop_
_entity_poly.entity_id
_entity_poly.type
_entity_poly.pdbx_seq_one_letter_code
_entity_poly.pdbx_strand_id
1 'polypeptide(L)'
;MPYTSNPDLPTIKLPFEWNGTPIDERERFVNYEFPFVDSFRDVLRWQFTKNPQKTEKKTDKWRAEVLQNQGFLESKKDCIVWLGHASFFIRLAGITLLIDPVLFNVSLIKRQSALPVPAEELRNLDYIMVSHDHRDHCDEKSLRLLAKNNPDTTYLTSLGVDKLINTFTHSNKIQAAGWYQQYKTNDAIKVYYVPSRHWGRRFLRDTNLRLWGGYVIQGSGKTIYFSGDSGYGGHFEDIGEIFPNIDYCLIGVGAYKPEFFMGQSHVSPTNAVKAFHDMHAKVMIPMHYGTFDLSDEPMGDPLRVLRNLEEQGEIKGDLKALKVGEVLKC
;
A
#
# COMPACT_ATOMS: atom_id res chain seq x y z
N MET A 1 -24.88 7.73 -9.54
CA MET A 1 -23.73 6.79 -9.61
C MET A 1 -24.12 5.57 -8.79
N PRO A 2 -24.08 4.35 -9.33
CA PRO A 2 -24.34 3.15 -8.54
C PRO A 2 -23.24 2.93 -7.49
N TYR A 3 -23.58 2.18 -6.43
CA TYR A 3 -22.68 1.82 -5.34
C TYR A 3 -22.73 0.32 -5.10
N THR A 4 -21.63 -0.22 -4.58
CA THR A 4 -21.52 -1.63 -4.21
C THR A 4 -20.82 -1.79 -2.86
N SER A 5 -21.08 -2.90 -2.18
CA SER A 5 -20.44 -3.26 -0.92
C SER A 5 -20.51 -4.77 -0.74
N ASN A 6 -19.68 -5.32 0.14
CA ASN A 6 -19.85 -6.71 0.56
C ASN A 6 -21.01 -6.80 1.57
N PRO A 7 -22.12 -7.51 1.29
CA PRO A 7 -23.25 -7.60 2.21
C PRO A 7 -22.92 -8.33 3.53
N ASP A 8 -21.85 -9.12 3.56
CA ASP A 8 -21.44 -9.89 4.73
C ASP A 8 -20.53 -9.10 5.69
N LEU A 9 -20.06 -7.91 5.29
CA LEU A 9 -19.15 -7.08 6.09
C LEU A 9 -19.84 -5.78 6.50
N PRO A 10 -19.72 -5.36 7.78
CA PRO A 10 -20.31 -4.11 8.21
C PRO A 10 -19.53 -2.92 7.66
N THR A 11 -20.25 -1.87 7.25
CA THR A 11 -19.68 -0.54 7.04
C THR A 11 -19.51 0.14 8.40
N ILE A 12 -18.38 0.80 8.63
CA ILE A 12 -18.18 1.59 9.85
C ILE A 12 -19.16 2.76 9.91
N LYS A 13 -19.40 3.27 11.12
CA LYS A 13 -20.19 4.49 11.30
C LYS A 13 -19.35 5.68 10.84
N LEU A 14 -19.84 6.39 9.82
CA LEU A 14 -19.15 7.53 9.21
C LEU A 14 -19.80 8.85 9.65
N PRO A 15 -19.04 9.97 9.67
CA PRO A 15 -19.58 11.30 9.96
C PRO A 15 -20.40 11.89 8.79
N PHE A 16 -20.42 11.21 7.65
CA PHE A 16 -21.15 11.57 6.44
C PHE A 16 -22.00 10.40 5.93
N GLU A 17 -22.94 10.69 5.03
CA GLU A 17 -23.74 9.67 4.37
C GLU A 17 -22.88 8.85 3.40
N TRP A 18 -22.90 7.52 3.56
CA TRP A 18 -22.14 6.60 2.72
C TRP A 18 -23.01 5.50 2.15
N ASN A 19 -23.14 5.51 0.83
CA ASN A 19 -23.98 4.56 0.10
C ASN A 19 -23.23 3.30 -0.37
N GLY A 20 -21.92 3.24 -0.16
CA GLY A 20 -21.06 2.14 -0.58
C GLY A 20 -19.92 2.60 -1.48
N THR A 21 -19.13 1.66 -1.98
CA THR A 21 -18.04 1.93 -2.92
C THR A 21 -18.61 2.30 -4.29
N PRO A 22 -18.23 3.44 -4.88
CA PRO A 22 -18.81 3.90 -6.13
C PRO A 22 -18.35 3.08 -7.33
N ILE A 23 -19.29 2.82 -8.24
CA ILE A 23 -19.06 2.17 -9.54
C ILE A 23 -19.75 2.97 -10.66
N ASP A 24 -19.28 2.81 -11.89
CA ASP A 24 -19.94 3.37 -13.08
C ASP A 24 -21.04 2.43 -13.63
N GLU A 25 -21.71 2.86 -14.69
CA GLU A 25 -22.78 2.09 -15.35
C GLU A 25 -22.32 0.74 -15.94
N ARG A 26 -21.01 0.51 -16.04
CA ARG A 26 -20.39 -0.74 -16.51
C ARG A 26 -19.82 -1.56 -15.37
N GLU A 27 -20.22 -1.26 -14.13
CA GLU A 27 -19.75 -1.91 -12.90
C GLU A 27 -18.23 -1.78 -12.69
N ARG A 28 -17.61 -0.71 -13.22
CA ARG A 28 -16.20 -0.40 -12.96
C ARG A 28 -16.09 0.52 -11.77
N PHE A 29 -15.17 0.23 -10.87
CA PHE A 29 -14.88 1.10 -9.74
C PHE A 29 -14.41 2.48 -10.21
N VAL A 30 -14.79 3.50 -9.45
CA VAL A 30 -14.34 4.87 -9.66
C VAL A 30 -13.80 5.42 -8.35
N ASN A 31 -12.93 6.42 -8.46
CA ASN A 31 -12.42 7.13 -7.30
C ASN A 31 -13.54 7.89 -6.58
N TYR A 32 -13.36 8.06 -5.27
CA TYR A 32 -14.32 8.73 -4.40
C TYR A 32 -14.55 10.21 -4.80
N GLU A 33 -13.48 10.95 -5.07
CA GLU A 33 -13.56 12.39 -5.34
C GLU A 33 -13.17 12.77 -6.78
N PHE A 34 -12.18 12.08 -7.36
CA PHE A 34 -11.56 12.49 -8.62
C PHE A 34 -11.81 11.47 -9.72
N PRO A 35 -12.54 11.76 -10.80
CA PRO A 35 -12.69 10.80 -11.88
C PRO A 35 -11.31 10.38 -12.42
N PHE A 36 -11.05 9.07 -12.50
CA PHE A 36 -9.87 8.56 -13.18
C PHE A 36 -10.08 8.73 -14.69
N VAL A 37 -9.20 9.48 -15.35
CA VAL A 37 -9.25 9.67 -16.80
C VAL A 37 -8.12 8.87 -17.43
N ASP A 38 -8.43 7.64 -17.88
CA ASP A 38 -7.49 6.88 -18.72
C ASP A 38 -7.27 7.67 -20.02
N SER A 39 -6.11 8.30 -20.11
CA SER A 39 -5.76 9.17 -21.22
C SER A 39 -4.55 8.59 -21.91
N PHE A 40 -4.80 7.81 -22.96
CA PHE A 40 -3.76 7.36 -23.89
C PHE A 40 -2.90 8.54 -24.40
N ARG A 41 -3.49 9.76 -24.47
CA ARG A 41 -2.77 11.00 -24.78
C ARG A 41 -1.75 11.36 -23.70
N ASP A 42 -2.06 11.19 -22.42
CA ASP A 42 -1.14 11.49 -21.32
C ASP A 42 -0.02 10.46 -21.21
N VAL A 43 -0.30 9.18 -21.52
CA VAL A 43 0.75 8.14 -21.65
C VAL A 43 1.72 8.49 -22.78
N LEU A 44 1.21 8.82 -23.98
CA LEU A 44 2.07 9.25 -25.09
C LEU A 44 2.83 10.52 -24.72
N ARG A 45 2.16 11.51 -24.11
CA ARG A 45 2.79 12.75 -23.65
C ARG A 45 3.93 12.44 -22.69
N TRP A 46 3.77 11.54 -21.73
CA TRP A 46 4.84 11.11 -20.86
C TRP A 46 6.02 10.50 -21.63
N GLN A 47 5.76 9.54 -22.53
CA GLN A 47 6.82 8.90 -23.33
C GLN A 47 7.64 9.87 -24.17
N PHE A 48 7.02 10.95 -24.67
CA PHE A 48 7.70 11.99 -25.44
C PHE A 48 8.23 13.15 -24.60
N THR A 49 7.82 13.25 -23.33
CA THR A 49 8.32 14.29 -22.42
C THR A 49 9.74 13.94 -21.99
N LYS A 50 10.66 14.90 -22.13
CA LYS A 50 12.03 14.72 -21.68
C LYS A 50 12.05 14.64 -20.15
N ASN A 51 12.47 13.49 -19.61
CA ASN A 51 12.74 13.35 -18.18
C ASN A 51 13.91 14.29 -17.79
N PRO A 52 13.67 15.32 -16.95
CA PRO A 52 14.70 16.29 -16.55
C PRO A 52 15.80 15.66 -15.69
N GLN A 53 15.51 14.56 -14.99
CA GLN A 53 16.44 13.82 -14.12
C GLN A 53 17.03 12.59 -14.81
N LYS A 54 16.88 12.42 -16.12
CA LYS A 54 17.37 11.22 -16.85
C LYS A 54 18.85 10.92 -16.57
N THR A 55 19.70 11.96 -16.54
CA THR A 55 21.13 11.79 -16.24
C THR A 55 21.36 11.40 -14.79
N GLU A 56 20.73 12.12 -13.84
CA GLU A 56 20.81 11.84 -12.41
C GLU A 56 20.41 10.39 -12.11
N LYS A 57 19.24 9.98 -12.63
CA LYS A 57 18.70 8.63 -12.51
C LYS A 57 19.66 7.56 -13.04
N LYS A 58 20.23 7.78 -14.23
CA LYS A 58 21.19 6.82 -14.82
C LYS A 58 22.46 6.67 -13.99
N THR A 59 22.88 7.74 -13.31
CA THR A 59 24.08 7.75 -12.47
C THR A 59 23.79 7.42 -11.00
N ASP A 60 22.54 7.22 -10.62
CA ASP A 60 22.14 6.99 -9.23
C ASP A 60 22.62 5.63 -8.73
N LYS A 61 23.55 5.68 -7.78
CA LYS A 61 24.13 4.51 -7.11
C LYS A 61 23.46 4.20 -5.77
N TRP A 62 22.54 5.06 -5.31
CA TRP A 62 21.86 4.82 -4.05
C TRP A 62 21.01 3.55 -4.12
N ARG A 63 21.06 2.74 -3.08
CA ARG A 63 20.22 1.55 -2.89
C ARG A 63 19.74 1.53 -1.45
N ALA A 64 18.52 1.06 -1.24
CA ALA A 64 17.98 0.87 0.10
C ALA A 64 18.91 -0.08 0.88
N GLU A 65 19.32 0.34 2.08
CA GLU A 65 20.10 -0.51 2.97
C GLU A 65 19.24 -1.69 3.44
N VAL A 66 19.84 -2.89 3.48
CA VAL A 66 19.16 -4.12 3.86
C VAL A 66 19.82 -4.69 5.11
N LEU A 67 19.06 -4.82 6.18
CA LEU A 67 19.43 -5.51 7.40
C LEU A 67 18.94 -6.96 7.30
N GLN A 68 19.87 -7.90 7.20
CA GLN A 68 19.56 -9.32 7.26
C GLN A 68 19.24 -9.68 8.72
N ASN A 69 17.95 -9.74 9.05
CA ASN A 69 17.49 -9.97 10.41
C ASN A 69 16.26 -10.87 10.40
N GLN A 70 16.40 -12.10 10.88
CA GLN A 70 15.28 -13.05 10.97
C GLN A 70 14.60 -13.05 12.34
N GLY A 71 15.16 -12.36 13.34
CA GLY A 71 14.69 -12.42 14.73
C GLY A 71 13.26 -11.90 14.92
N PHE A 72 12.75 -11.08 14.00
CA PHE A 72 11.35 -10.63 14.04
C PHE A 72 10.35 -11.74 13.70
N LEU A 73 10.75 -12.78 12.96
CA LEU A 73 9.87 -13.88 12.58
C LEU A 73 9.40 -14.66 13.81
N GLU A 74 10.31 -14.86 14.78
CA GLU A 74 10.06 -15.61 16.02
C GLU A 74 9.64 -14.73 17.20
N SER A 75 9.87 -13.42 17.13
CA SER A 75 9.56 -12.48 18.21
C SER A 75 8.05 -12.37 18.46
N LYS A 76 7.63 -12.48 19.72
CA LYS A 76 6.23 -12.25 20.12
C LYS A 76 5.89 -10.78 20.37
N LYS A 77 6.86 -9.86 20.23
CA LYS A 77 6.65 -8.43 20.46
C LYS A 77 6.00 -7.79 19.24
N ASP A 78 5.14 -6.81 19.49
CA ASP A 78 4.55 -5.99 18.45
C ASP A 78 5.66 -5.23 17.69
N CYS A 79 5.58 -5.29 16.37
CA CYS A 79 6.57 -4.67 15.49
C CYS A 79 6.03 -4.37 14.09
N ILE A 80 6.70 -3.45 13.42
CA ILE A 80 6.57 -3.15 12.00
C ILE A 80 7.93 -3.37 11.35
N VAL A 81 7.96 -4.13 10.26
CA VAL A 81 9.18 -4.42 9.49
C VAL A 81 8.91 -4.17 8.02
N TRP A 82 9.69 -3.26 7.43
CA TRP A 82 9.63 -3.00 5.99
C TRP A 82 10.43 -4.06 5.23
N LEU A 83 9.79 -4.80 4.33
CA LEU A 83 10.44 -5.83 3.51
C LEU A 83 10.90 -5.29 2.16
N GLY A 84 10.62 -4.02 1.86
CA GLY A 84 10.88 -3.32 0.60
C GLY A 84 9.60 -3.10 -0.21
N HIS A 85 9.60 -2.07 -1.07
CA HIS A 85 8.44 -1.59 -1.82
C HIS A 85 7.27 -1.22 -0.90
N ALA A 86 6.09 -1.79 -1.10
CA ALA A 86 4.94 -1.67 -0.19
C ALA A 86 4.78 -2.90 0.74
N SER A 87 5.76 -3.82 0.77
CA SER A 87 5.66 -5.04 1.56
C SER A 87 6.02 -4.80 3.02
N PHE A 88 5.08 -5.08 3.92
CA PHE A 88 5.29 -4.97 5.37
C PHE A 88 4.91 -6.24 6.09
N PHE A 89 5.80 -6.68 6.98
CA PHE A 89 5.47 -7.62 8.03
C PHE A 89 5.11 -6.84 9.29
N ILE A 90 3.96 -7.15 9.88
CA ILE A 90 3.48 -6.48 11.08
C ILE A 90 3.07 -7.54 12.09
N ARG A 91 3.51 -7.38 13.33
CA ARG A 91 2.95 -8.09 14.48
C ARG A 91 2.25 -7.09 15.36
N LEU A 92 0.98 -7.32 15.66
CA LEU A 92 0.19 -6.44 16.51
C LEU A 92 -0.80 -7.27 17.32
N ALA A 93 -0.82 -7.08 18.64
CA ALA A 93 -1.68 -7.83 19.56
C ALA A 93 -1.52 -9.36 19.42
N GLY A 94 -0.29 -9.81 19.14
CA GLY A 94 0.02 -11.23 18.89
C GLY A 94 -0.43 -11.77 17.53
N ILE A 95 -1.06 -10.94 16.68
CA ILE A 95 -1.48 -11.31 15.32
C ILE A 95 -0.40 -10.92 14.31
N THR A 96 -0.08 -11.82 13.38
CA THR A 96 0.94 -11.64 12.35
C THR A 96 0.30 -11.37 11.00
N LEU A 97 0.62 -10.21 10.43
CA LEU A 97 0.09 -9.66 9.19
C LEU A 97 1.22 -9.53 8.16
N LEU A 98 0.93 -9.83 6.90
CA LEU A 98 1.81 -9.51 5.78
C LEU A 98 1.03 -8.73 4.72
N ILE A 99 1.42 -7.49 4.44
CA ILE A 99 0.72 -6.59 3.53
C ILE A 99 1.50 -6.45 2.23
N ASP A 100 0.79 -6.46 1.09
CA ASP A 100 1.28 -6.32 -0.28
C ASP A 100 2.59 -7.09 -0.54
N PRO A 101 2.58 -8.43 -0.38
CA PRO A 101 3.79 -9.23 -0.44
C PRO A 101 4.32 -9.37 -1.87
N VAL A 102 5.38 -8.63 -2.16
CA VAL A 102 6.14 -8.76 -3.40
C VAL A 102 7.56 -9.16 -3.06
N LEU A 103 7.82 -10.46 -3.18
CA LEU A 103 9.03 -11.14 -2.72
C LEU A 103 10.04 -11.37 -3.86
N PHE A 104 9.63 -11.11 -5.10
CA PHE A 104 10.41 -11.41 -6.31
C PHE A 104 10.46 -10.21 -7.26
N ASN A 105 11.04 -10.43 -8.45
CA ASN A 105 10.91 -9.51 -9.58
C ASN A 105 9.45 -9.43 -10.03
N VAL A 106 9.04 -8.25 -10.47
CA VAL A 106 7.69 -8.01 -10.98
C VAL A 106 7.74 -8.02 -12.51
N SER A 107 7.28 -9.11 -13.14
CA SER A 107 7.39 -9.27 -14.59
C SER A 107 8.85 -9.08 -15.06
N LEU A 108 9.12 -8.10 -15.94
CA LEU A 108 10.44 -7.74 -16.44
C LEU A 108 11.20 -6.74 -15.51
N ILE A 109 10.53 -6.21 -14.49
CA ILE A 109 11.09 -5.22 -13.57
C ILE A 109 11.85 -5.95 -12.46
N LYS A 110 13.17 -5.76 -12.44
CA LYS A 110 14.05 -6.38 -11.45
C LYS A 110 13.93 -5.68 -10.09
N ARG A 111 13.79 -6.47 -9.04
CA ARG A 111 13.94 -6.01 -7.65
C ARG A 111 15.39 -5.59 -7.39
N GLN A 112 15.57 -4.35 -6.94
CA GLN A 112 16.88 -3.75 -6.68
C GLN A 112 17.34 -3.88 -5.23
N SER A 113 16.42 -4.08 -4.30
CA SER A 113 16.73 -4.40 -2.90
C SER A 113 16.64 -5.91 -2.67
N ALA A 114 17.60 -6.47 -1.92
CA ALA A 114 17.46 -7.84 -1.43
C ALA A 114 16.28 -7.94 -0.44
N LEU A 115 15.70 -9.13 -0.30
CA LEU A 115 14.83 -9.40 0.85
C LEU A 115 15.68 -9.52 2.13
N PRO A 116 15.16 -9.08 3.28
CA PRO A 116 15.89 -9.15 4.55
C PRO A 116 15.87 -10.55 5.18
N VAL A 117 15.03 -11.45 4.65
CA VAL A 117 14.87 -12.85 5.06
C VAL A 117 14.56 -13.70 3.81
N PRO A 118 14.86 -15.01 3.82
CA PRO A 118 14.40 -15.91 2.77
C PRO A 118 12.87 -15.91 2.69
N ALA A 119 12.31 -15.89 1.48
CA ALA A 119 10.86 -15.81 1.27
C ALA A 119 10.14 -17.06 1.85
N GLU A 120 10.84 -18.19 1.90
CA GLU A 120 10.39 -19.47 2.42
C GLU A 120 10.20 -19.49 3.95
N GLU A 121 10.79 -18.52 4.66
CA GLU A 121 10.69 -18.38 6.12
C GLU A 121 9.47 -17.53 6.54
N LEU A 122 8.77 -16.91 5.60
CA LEU A 122 7.50 -16.20 5.86
C LEU A 122 6.38 -17.22 6.11
N ARG A 123 6.29 -17.68 7.36
CA ARG A 123 5.36 -18.70 7.87
C ARG A 123 4.54 -18.14 9.04
N ASN A 124 3.51 -18.89 9.45
CA ASN A 124 2.64 -18.57 10.59
C ASN A 124 1.99 -17.18 10.47
N LEU A 125 1.55 -16.82 9.27
CA LEU A 125 0.83 -15.58 9.00
C LEU A 125 -0.66 -15.78 9.26
N ASP A 126 -1.23 -15.00 10.16
CA ASP A 126 -2.67 -15.02 10.42
C ASP A 126 -3.43 -14.40 9.24
N TYR A 127 -2.94 -13.26 8.75
CA TYR A 127 -3.52 -12.59 7.59
C TYR A 127 -2.48 -12.17 6.55
N ILE A 128 -2.84 -12.36 5.29
CA ILE A 128 -2.14 -11.77 4.14
C ILE A 128 -3.07 -10.74 3.51
N MET A 129 -2.58 -9.51 3.37
CA MET A 129 -3.39 -8.36 2.95
C MET A 129 -2.91 -7.88 1.59
N VAL A 130 -3.83 -7.59 0.67
CA VAL A 130 -3.51 -7.10 -0.68
C VAL A 130 -4.36 -5.88 -1.00
N SER A 131 -3.73 -4.72 -1.13
CA SER A 131 -4.39 -3.42 -1.27
C SER A 131 -5.11 -3.26 -2.59
N HIS A 132 -4.50 -3.68 -3.69
CA HIS A 132 -5.07 -3.57 -5.05
C HIS A 132 -4.40 -4.54 -6.02
N ASP A 133 -4.87 -4.55 -7.28
CA ASP A 133 -4.54 -5.61 -8.23
C ASP A 133 -3.27 -5.38 -9.08
N HIS A 134 -2.50 -4.29 -8.90
CA HIS A 134 -1.26 -4.12 -9.65
C HIS A 134 -0.20 -5.16 -9.29
N ARG A 135 0.70 -5.47 -10.23
CA ARG A 135 1.61 -6.62 -10.11
C ARG A 135 2.68 -6.43 -9.01
N ASP A 136 2.97 -5.20 -8.67
CA ASP A 136 3.90 -4.79 -7.61
C ASP A 136 3.23 -4.66 -6.24
N HIS A 137 1.96 -5.04 -6.11
CA HIS A 137 1.24 -5.19 -4.83
C HIS A 137 0.59 -6.58 -4.70
N CYS A 138 0.06 -7.11 -5.81
CA CYS A 138 -0.54 -8.42 -5.97
C CYS A 138 0.31 -9.30 -6.91
N ASP A 139 1.46 -9.76 -6.42
CA ASP A 139 2.38 -10.61 -7.17
C ASP A 139 1.98 -12.10 -7.10
N GLU A 140 1.76 -12.72 -8.26
CA GLU A 140 1.31 -14.10 -8.36
C GLU A 140 2.31 -15.08 -7.74
N LYS A 141 3.61 -14.88 -8.00
CA LYS A 141 4.66 -15.81 -7.54
C LYS A 141 4.78 -15.78 -6.02
N SER A 142 4.71 -14.59 -5.43
CA SER A 142 4.73 -14.38 -3.98
C SER A 142 3.51 -15.00 -3.33
N LEU A 143 2.31 -14.74 -3.85
CA LEU A 143 1.07 -15.29 -3.31
C LEU A 143 1.01 -16.83 -3.39
N ARG A 144 1.50 -17.42 -4.49
CA ARG A 144 1.62 -18.89 -4.64
C ARG A 144 2.56 -19.50 -3.58
N LEU A 145 3.72 -18.89 -3.36
CA LEU A 145 4.65 -19.35 -2.32
C LEU A 145 4.04 -19.23 -0.92
N LEU A 146 3.40 -18.09 -0.62
CA LEU A 146 2.81 -17.84 0.68
C LEU A 146 1.64 -18.76 0.97
N ALA A 147 0.80 -19.07 -0.02
CA ALA A 147 -0.28 -20.05 0.12
C ALA A 147 0.27 -21.44 0.49
N LYS A 148 1.38 -21.85 -0.14
CA LYS A 148 2.06 -23.11 0.19
C LYS A 148 2.61 -23.11 1.62
N ASN A 149 3.18 -21.98 2.06
CA ASN A 149 3.82 -21.87 3.37
C ASN A 149 2.83 -21.64 4.52
N ASN A 150 1.65 -21.10 4.23
CA ASN A 150 0.65 -20.66 5.20
C ASN A 150 -0.75 -21.17 4.79
N PRO A 151 -1.00 -22.48 4.80
CA PRO A 151 -2.27 -23.04 4.32
C PRO A 151 -3.49 -22.56 5.12
N ASP A 152 -3.27 -22.10 6.36
CA ASP A 152 -4.35 -21.65 7.25
C ASP A 152 -4.62 -20.15 7.24
N THR A 153 -3.79 -19.36 6.56
CA THR A 153 -3.90 -17.89 6.54
C THR A 153 -5.20 -17.42 5.90
N THR A 154 -5.71 -16.29 6.36
CA THR A 154 -6.86 -15.61 5.75
C THR A 154 -6.39 -14.43 4.92
N TYR A 155 -6.83 -14.35 3.67
CA TYR A 155 -6.54 -13.21 2.81
C TYR A 155 -7.57 -12.10 3.03
N LEU A 156 -7.10 -10.88 3.28
CA LEU A 156 -7.94 -9.68 3.35
C LEU A 156 -7.63 -8.81 2.13
N THR A 157 -8.65 -8.48 1.34
CA THR A 157 -8.47 -7.71 0.12
C THR A 157 -9.74 -6.97 -0.26
N SER A 158 -9.75 -6.37 -1.43
CA SER A 158 -10.83 -5.53 -1.93
C SER A 158 -11.79 -6.29 -2.85
N LEU A 159 -12.97 -5.71 -3.09
CA LEU A 159 -13.94 -6.25 -4.03
C LEU A 159 -13.31 -6.52 -5.42
N GLY A 160 -13.41 -7.77 -5.89
CA GLY A 160 -12.92 -8.22 -7.18
C GLY A 160 -11.46 -8.71 -7.19
N VAL A 161 -10.63 -8.29 -6.23
CA VAL A 161 -9.24 -8.78 -6.09
C VAL A 161 -9.22 -10.18 -5.46
N ASP A 162 -10.20 -10.50 -4.61
CA ASP A 162 -10.42 -11.82 -4.04
C ASP A 162 -10.43 -12.95 -5.08
N LYS A 163 -11.11 -12.73 -6.21
CA LYS A 163 -11.17 -13.68 -7.33
C LYS A 163 -9.78 -13.92 -7.92
N LEU A 164 -8.97 -12.86 -8.05
CA LEU A 164 -7.62 -12.95 -8.57
C LEU A 164 -6.71 -13.71 -7.59
N ILE A 165 -6.76 -13.38 -6.30
CA ILE A 165 -6.00 -14.09 -5.26
C ILE A 165 -6.40 -15.57 -5.22
N ASN A 166 -7.68 -15.89 -5.35
CA ASN A 166 -8.15 -17.27 -5.43
C ASN A 166 -7.51 -18.03 -6.61
N THR A 167 -7.38 -17.42 -7.79
CA THR A 167 -6.71 -18.08 -8.94
C THR A 167 -5.23 -18.38 -8.71
N PHE A 168 -4.55 -17.59 -7.87
CA PHE A 168 -3.13 -17.79 -7.55
C PHE A 168 -2.95 -18.79 -6.41
N THR A 169 -3.78 -18.69 -5.39
CA THR A 169 -3.58 -19.38 -4.10
C THR A 169 -4.44 -20.62 -3.93
N HIS A 170 -5.55 -20.73 -4.67
CA HIS A 170 -6.63 -21.69 -4.46
C HIS A 170 -7.24 -21.67 -3.05
N SER A 171 -6.99 -20.59 -2.28
CA SER A 171 -7.53 -20.45 -0.92
C SER A 171 -9.03 -20.17 -0.95
N ASN A 172 -9.76 -20.79 -0.03
CA ASN A 172 -11.16 -20.49 0.26
C ASN A 172 -11.32 -19.53 1.46
N LYS A 173 -10.22 -19.11 2.10
CA LYS A 173 -10.20 -18.17 3.22
C LYS A 173 -9.85 -16.77 2.71
N ILE A 174 -10.75 -16.14 1.95
CA ILE A 174 -10.55 -14.81 1.37
C ILE A 174 -11.75 -13.93 1.70
N GLN A 175 -11.50 -12.72 2.20
CA GLN A 175 -12.52 -11.70 2.43
C GLN A 175 -12.26 -10.50 1.53
N ALA A 176 -13.31 -10.03 0.85
CA ALA A 176 -13.27 -8.88 -0.05
C ALA A 176 -14.11 -7.73 0.54
N ALA A 177 -13.51 -6.57 0.80
CA ALA A 177 -14.20 -5.41 1.36
C ALA A 177 -14.32 -4.28 0.34
N GLY A 178 -15.44 -3.57 0.38
CA GLY A 178 -15.54 -2.21 -0.17
C GLY A 178 -14.94 -1.19 0.80
N TRP A 179 -14.79 0.05 0.35
CA TRP A 179 -14.34 1.15 1.21
C TRP A 179 -15.25 1.36 2.41
N TYR A 180 -14.60 1.68 3.52
CA TYR A 180 -15.16 1.86 4.85
C TYR A 180 -15.82 0.61 5.46
N GLN A 181 -15.57 -0.58 4.91
CA GLN A 181 -16.01 -1.84 5.51
C GLN A 181 -14.95 -2.43 6.43
N GLN A 182 -15.41 -3.08 7.50
CA GLN A 182 -14.56 -3.80 8.44
C GLN A 182 -14.54 -5.30 8.11
N TYR A 183 -13.35 -5.89 8.07
CA TYR A 183 -13.19 -7.33 7.91
C TYR A 183 -13.59 -8.10 9.18
N LYS A 184 -13.92 -9.38 9.03
CA LYS A 184 -14.09 -10.32 10.15
C LYS A 184 -12.73 -10.89 10.55
N THR A 185 -12.10 -10.31 11.56
CA THR A 185 -10.79 -10.71 12.08
C THR A 185 -10.89 -11.30 13.48
N ASN A 186 -9.77 -11.80 14.02
CA ASN A 186 -9.62 -12.14 15.43
C ASN A 186 -9.92 -10.92 16.31
N ASP A 187 -10.58 -11.12 17.45
CA ASP A 187 -10.99 -10.05 18.38
C ASP A 187 -9.84 -9.14 18.86
N ALA A 188 -8.60 -9.62 18.82
CA ALA A 188 -7.41 -8.86 19.18
C ALA A 188 -7.09 -7.70 18.23
N ILE A 189 -7.56 -7.76 16.98
CA ILE A 189 -7.35 -6.72 15.98
C ILE A 189 -8.63 -6.37 15.21
N LYS A 190 -8.71 -5.14 14.72
CA LYS A 190 -9.71 -4.70 13.74
C LYS A 190 -9.00 -4.22 12.49
N VAL A 191 -9.52 -4.63 11.34
CA VAL A 191 -8.98 -4.21 10.04
C VAL A 191 -10.10 -3.62 9.21
N TYR A 192 -9.84 -2.45 8.63
CA TYR A 192 -10.76 -1.68 7.82
C TYR A 192 -10.14 -1.47 6.44
N TYR A 193 -10.95 -1.60 5.40
CA TYR A 193 -10.55 -1.22 4.05
C TYR A 193 -10.99 0.21 3.78
N VAL A 194 -10.08 1.09 3.37
CA VAL A 194 -10.31 2.54 3.28
C VAL A 194 -9.95 3.06 1.88
N PRO A 195 -10.55 4.18 1.44
CA PRO A 195 -10.31 4.70 0.11
C PRO A 195 -8.87 5.16 -0.12
N SER A 196 -8.46 5.03 -1.38
CA SER A 196 -7.28 5.66 -1.96
C SER A 196 -7.66 6.25 -3.32
N ARG A 197 -6.90 7.22 -3.82
CA ARG A 197 -7.05 7.75 -5.17
C ARG A 197 -6.13 7.00 -6.11
N HIS A 198 -6.64 5.96 -6.78
CA HIS A 198 -5.86 5.11 -7.68
C HIS A 198 -6.72 4.53 -8.79
N TRP A 199 -6.28 3.42 -9.38
CA TRP A 199 -6.95 2.66 -10.42
C TRP A 199 -6.46 1.20 -10.39
N GLY A 200 -7.09 0.33 -11.17
CA GLY A 200 -6.69 -1.07 -11.26
C GLY A 200 -6.67 -1.57 -12.70
N ARG A 201 -5.66 -2.34 -13.09
CA ARG A 201 -5.57 -3.01 -14.40
C ARG A 201 -4.46 -4.04 -14.42
N ARG A 202 -4.75 -5.24 -14.92
CA ARG A 202 -3.72 -6.27 -15.18
C ARG A 202 -3.65 -6.69 -16.63
N PHE A 203 -4.78 -6.62 -17.34
CA PHE A 203 -4.95 -7.05 -18.71
C PHE A 203 -5.53 -5.91 -19.56
N LEU A 204 -5.73 -6.17 -20.86
CA LEU A 204 -6.18 -5.11 -21.77
C LEU A 204 -7.61 -4.63 -21.50
N ARG A 205 -8.46 -5.48 -20.92
CA ARG A 205 -9.93 -5.28 -20.82
C ARG A 205 -10.46 -5.29 -19.38
N ASP A 206 -9.60 -5.18 -18.37
CA ASP A 206 -10.00 -5.27 -16.97
C ASP A 206 -9.80 -3.98 -16.16
N THR A 207 -9.67 -2.84 -16.85
CA THR A 207 -9.54 -1.53 -16.22
C THR A 207 -10.68 -1.29 -15.23
N ASN A 208 -10.30 -1.09 -13.98
CA ASN A 208 -11.14 -0.80 -12.82
C ASN A 208 -12.23 -1.84 -12.53
N LEU A 209 -12.05 -3.09 -12.96
CA LEU A 209 -12.94 -4.19 -12.55
C LEU A 209 -12.65 -4.72 -11.13
N ARG A 210 -11.56 -4.28 -10.52
CA ARG A 210 -11.12 -4.66 -9.17
C ARG A 210 -10.79 -3.40 -8.39
N LEU A 211 -11.22 -3.35 -7.14
CA LEU A 211 -11.10 -2.17 -6.29
C LEU A 211 -9.66 -1.98 -5.79
N TRP A 212 -9.31 -0.75 -5.44
CA TRP A 212 -8.04 -0.34 -4.84
C TRP A 212 -8.30 0.47 -3.58
N GLY A 213 -7.29 0.64 -2.72
CA GLY A 213 -7.48 1.27 -1.42
C GLY A 213 -6.33 1.01 -0.47
N GLY A 214 -6.52 1.42 0.78
CA GLY A 214 -5.60 1.21 1.88
C GLY A 214 -6.24 0.42 3.03
N TYR A 215 -5.51 0.34 4.14
CA TYR A 215 -5.96 -0.31 5.36
C TYR A 215 -5.81 0.59 6.57
N VAL A 216 -6.76 0.49 7.50
CA VAL A 216 -6.53 0.89 8.90
C VAL A 216 -6.56 -0.37 9.76
N ILE A 217 -5.54 -0.56 10.58
CA ILE A 217 -5.35 -1.71 11.45
C ILE A 217 -5.26 -1.21 12.89
N GLN A 218 -6.14 -1.72 13.76
CA GLN A 218 -6.19 -1.35 15.16
C GLN A 218 -6.00 -2.57 16.06
N GLY A 219 -5.12 -2.47 17.06
CA GLY A 219 -4.80 -3.55 18.00
C GLY A 219 -3.79 -3.08 19.03
N SER A 220 -3.75 -3.68 20.22
CA SER A 220 -2.85 -3.25 21.33
C SER A 220 -2.91 -1.76 21.68
N GLY A 221 -4.05 -1.10 21.43
CA GLY A 221 -4.18 0.37 21.61
C GLY A 221 -3.39 1.21 20.59
N LYS A 222 -2.97 0.61 19.47
CA LYS A 222 -2.30 1.26 18.35
C LYS A 222 -3.17 1.31 17.11
N THR A 223 -3.02 2.36 16.32
CA THR A 223 -3.63 2.50 15.00
C THR A 223 -2.55 2.64 13.93
N ILE A 224 -2.57 1.75 12.94
CA ILE A 224 -1.67 1.75 11.78
C ILE A 224 -2.51 2.03 10.53
N TYR A 225 -2.16 3.07 9.78
CA TYR A 225 -2.68 3.32 8.45
C TYR A 225 -1.67 2.85 7.40
N PHE A 226 -2.16 2.16 6.37
CA PHE A 226 -1.39 1.75 5.19
C PHE A 226 -2.08 2.31 3.95
N SER A 227 -1.41 3.17 3.18
CA SER A 227 -2.07 3.91 2.08
C SER A 227 -2.35 3.08 0.84
N GLY A 228 -1.70 1.92 0.68
CA GLY A 228 -1.51 1.35 -0.66
C GLY A 228 -0.84 2.36 -1.58
N ASP A 229 -1.19 2.31 -2.86
CA ASP A 229 -0.94 3.41 -3.78
C ASP A 229 -2.10 4.40 -3.75
N SER A 230 -1.76 5.69 -3.67
CA SER A 230 -2.74 6.75 -3.68
C SER A 230 -2.12 8.02 -4.24
N GLY A 231 -2.85 8.74 -5.09
CA GLY A 231 -2.64 10.16 -5.34
C GLY A 231 -3.19 11.01 -4.21
N TYR A 232 -2.83 12.28 -4.15
CA TYR A 232 -3.34 13.17 -3.10
C TYR A 232 -4.85 13.45 -3.28
N GLY A 233 -5.60 13.49 -2.18
CA GLY A 233 -7.05 13.77 -2.15
C GLY A 233 -7.59 13.97 -0.72
N GLY A 234 -8.85 14.38 -0.60
CA GLY A 234 -9.53 14.64 0.67
C GLY A 234 -9.82 13.38 1.50
N HIS A 235 -9.78 12.19 0.89
CA HIS A 235 -9.83 10.92 1.63
C HIS A 235 -8.80 10.81 2.78
N PHE A 236 -7.66 11.51 2.71
CA PHE A 236 -6.71 11.53 3.83
C PHE A 236 -7.25 12.30 5.05
N GLU A 237 -7.95 13.40 4.83
CA GLU A 237 -8.63 14.16 5.88
C GLU A 237 -9.78 13.33 6.48
N ASP A 238 -10.62 12.72 5.62
CA ASP A 238 -11.68 11.79 6.06
C ASP A 238 -11.12 10.68 6.97
N ILE A 239 -9.99 10.07 6.58
CA ILE A 239 -9.35 9.00 7.36
C ILE A 239 -8.89 9.52 8.72
N GLY A 240 -8.33 10.74 8.80
CA GLY A 240 -7.94 11.38 10.05
C GLY A 240 -9.13 11.67 10.98
N GLU A 241 -10.27 12.07 10.41
CA GLU A 241 -11.51 12.30 11.16
C GLU A 241 -12.15 11.00 11.67
N ILE A 242 -12.23 9.97 10.83
CA ILE A 242 -12.86 8.69 11.15
C ILE A 242 -12.02 7.89 12.14
N PHE A 243 -10.69 7.91 12.01
CA PHE A 243 -9.75 7.16 12.83
C PHE A 243 -8.83 8.10 13.61
N PRO A 244 -9.32 8.74 14.69
CA PRO A 244 -8.50 9.65 15.47
C PRO A 244 -7.34 8.88 16.13
N ASN A 245 -6.16 9.49 16.14
CA ASN A 245 -4.91 8.96 16.71
C ASN A 245 -4.24 7.85 15.87
N ILE A 246 -3.96 8.10 14.59
CA ILE A 246 -3.08 7.24 13.79
C ILE A 246 -1.66 7.30 14.35
N ASP A 247 -1.18 6.20 14.95
CA ASP A 247 0.17 6.13 15.50
C ASP A 247 1.22 6.00 14.39
N TYR A 248 0.95 5.16 13.39
CA TYR A 248 1.86 4.89 12.28
C TYR A 248 1.15 5.05 10.95
N CYS A 249 1.67 5.93 10.09
CA CYS A 249 1.21 6.15 8.73
C CYS A 249 2.26 5.59 7.76
N LEU A 250 1.95 4.43 7.17
CA LEU A 250 2.74 3.79 6.13
C LEU A 250 2.24 4.33 4.79
N ILE A 251 3.04 5.20 4.16
CA ILE A 251 2.60 5.98 3.00
C ILE A 251 3.60 5.90 1.83
N GLY A 252 3.08 5.69 0.62
CA GLY A 252 3.88 5.69 -0.60
C GLY A 252 4.57 7.05 -0.81
N VAL A 253 5.81 7.05 -1.31
CA VAL A 253 6.55 8.29 -1.64
C VAL A 253 7.33 8.21 -2.96
N GLY A 254 7.30 7.07 -3.62
CA GLY A 254 7.91 6.85 -4.94
C GLY A 254 6.86 6.61 -6.02
N ALA A 255 7.33 6.40 -7.24
CA ALA A 255 6.52 6.33 -8.46
C ALA A 255 5.82 7.65 -8.82
N TYR A 256 6.42 8.80 -8.48
CA TYR A 256 5.72 10.10 -8.49
C TYR A 256 6.12 11.05 -9.62
N LYS A 257 7.16 10.74 -10.42
CA LYS A 257 7.52 11.55 -11.59
C LYS A 257 7.15 10.87 -12.92
N PRO A 258 6.65 11.65 -13.91
CA PRO A 258 6.39 13.09 -13.84
C PRO A 258 5.07 13.40 -13.14
N GLU A 259 5.06 14.46 -12.30
CA GLU A 259 3.94 14.80 -11.41
C GLU A 259 2.59 14.95 -12.14
N PHE A 260 2.57 15.56 -13.34
CA PHE A 260 1.33 15.78 -14.08
C PHE A 260 0.59 14.49 -14.45
N PHE A 261 1.32 13.38 -14.54
CA PHE A 261 0.80 12.06 -14.89
C PHE A 261 0.65 11.21 -13.63
N MET A 262 1.75 11.04 -12.87
CA MET A 262 1.79 10.16 -11.71
C MET A 262 0.99 10.68 -10.52
N GLY A 263 0.89 12.00 -10.33
CA GLY A 263 0.21 12.63 -9.18
C GLY A 263 -1.28 12.30 -9.06
N GLN A 264 -1.89 11.74 -10.12
CA GLN A 264 -3.26 11.24 -10.06
C GLN A 264 -3.42 9.93 -9.26
N SER A 265 -2.32 9.21 -9.05
CA SER A 265 -2.29 7.80 -8.60
C SER A 265 -1.19 7.53 -7.55
N HIS A 266 -0.16 8.37 -7.49
CA HIS A 266 0.94 8.28 -6.52
C HIS A 266 1.22 9.65 -5.92
N VAL A 267 1.29 9.72 -4.59
CA VAL A 267 1.72 10.91 -3.86
C VAL A 267 3.23 11.11 -4.02
N SER A 268 3.64 12.36 -4.25
CA SER A 268 5.03 12.78 -4.11
C SER A 268 5.44 12.83 -2.62
N PRO A 269 6.73 12.82 -2.28
CA PRO A 269 7.20 12.98 -0.90
C PRO A 269 6.59 14.21 -0.19
N THR A 270 6.47 15.33 -0.90
CA THR A 270 5.85 16.56 -0.36
C THR A 270 4.36 16.38 -0.09
N ASN A 271 3.61 15.77 -1.02
CA ASN A 271 2.19 15.49 -0.83
C ASN A 271 1.94 14.41 0.23
N ALA A 272 2.88 13.48 0.41
CA ALA A 272 2.82 12.48 1.48
C ALA A 272 3.00 13.11 2.86
N VAL A 273 3.88 14.12 3.01
CA VAL A 273 3.98 14.91 4.25
C VAL A 273 2.68 15.66 4.52
N LYS A 274 2.06 16.24 3.49
CA LYS A 274 0.74 16.89 3.62
C LYS A 274 -0.34 15.90 4.09
N ALA A 275 -0.48 14.77 3.40
CA ALA A 275 -1.41 13.70 3.78
C ALA A 275 -1.18 13.19 5.22
N PHE A 276 0.09 13.06 5.62
CA PHE A 276 0.47 12.71 6.99
C PHE A 276 -0.05 13.72 8.03
N HIS A 277 -0.01 15.03 7.73
CA HIS A 277 -0.58 16.06 8.60
C HIS A 277 -2.10 16.08 8.59
N ASP A 278 -2.73 15.92 7.42
CA ASP A 278 -4.19 15.88 7.27
C ASP A 278 -4.80 14.72 8.08
N MET A 279 -4.08 13.59 8.16
CA MET A 279 -4.47 12.45 8.99
C MET A 279 -4.16 12.61 10.49
N HIS A 280 -3.49 13.70 10.89
CA HIS A 280 -2.97 13.92 12.25
C HIS A 280 -2.17 12.72 12.80
N ALA A 281 -1.42 12.05 11.92
CA ALA A 281 -0.65 10.88 12.29
C ALA A 281 0.60 11.26 13.10
N LYS A 282 1.09 10.36 13.96
CA LYS A 282 2.25 10.64 14.84
C LYS A 282 3.59 10.29 14.19
N VAL A 283 3.65 9.14 13.51
CA VAL A 283 4.86 8.61 12.89
C VAL A 283 4.62 8.34 11.41
N MET A 284 5.41 8.95 10.55
CA MET A 284 5.43 8.70 9.10
C MET A 284 6.46 7.62 8.77
N ILE A 285 6.04 6.56 8.09
CA ILE A 285 6.90 5.49 7.57
C ILE A 285 6.78 5.49 6.05
N PRO A 286 7.76 6.04 5.30
CA PRO A 286 7.69 6.07 3.85
C PRO A 286 7.86 4.66 3.26
N MET A 287 7.17 4.39 2.16
CA MET A 287 7.23 3.14 1.40
C MET A 287 7.15 3.39 -0.12
N HIS A 288 7.07 2.33 -0.93
CA HIS A 288 6.95 2.42 -2.39
C HIS A 288 8.15 3.09 -3.09
N TYR A 289 9.35 3.01 -2.49
CA TYR A 289 10.60 3.51 -3.07
C TYR A 289 11.75 2.51 -2.86
N GLY A 290 12.85 2.68 -3.60
CA GLY A 290 14.11 1.97 -3.37
C GLY A 290 14.15 0.47 -3.70
N THR A 291 13.02 -0.12 -4.14
CA THR A 291 12.92 -1.55 -4.45
C THR A 291 12.71 -1.85 -5.93
N PHE A 292 11.87 -1.10 -6.63
CA PHE A 292 11.67 -1.21 -8.07
C PHE A 292 11.88 0.15 -8.73
N ASP A 293 12.29 0.14 -10.01
CA ASP A 293 12.39 1.35 -10.82
C ASP A 293 11.12 1.46 -11.69
N LEU A 294 10.16 2.30 -11.25
CA LEU A 294 8.80 2.35 -11.80
C LEU A 294 8.45 3.65 -12.55
N SER A 295 9.26 4.70 -12.42
CA SER A 295 8.88 6.07 -12.80
C SER A 295 10.12 6.92 -13.11
N ASP A 296 9.97 8.22 -13.37
CA ASP A 296 11.08 9.04 -13.89
C ASP A 296 12.10 9.54 -12.85
N GLU A 297 11.82 9.45 -11.55
CA GLU A 297 12.77 9.86 -10.52
C GLU A 297 13.93 8.87 -10.32
N PRO A 298 15.09 9.34 -9.84
CA PRO A 298 16.12 8.48 -9.26
C PRO A 298 15.58 7.66 -8.07
N MET A 299 16.11 6.46 -7.84
CA MET A 299 15.64 5.59 -6.77
C MET A 299 15.80 6.19 -5.36
N GLY A 300 16.87 6.96 -5.15
CA GLY A 300 17.13 7.64 -3.87
C GLY A 300 16.45 9.00 -3.72
N ASP A 301 15.82 9.51 -4.79
CA ASP A 301 15.21 10.84 -4.80
C ASP A 301 14.06 10.99 -3.78
N PRO A 302 13.12 10.04 -3.62
CA PRO A 302 12.08 10.13 -2.61
C PRO A 302 12.61 10.37 -1.18
N LEU A 303 13.59 9.54 -0.76
CA LEU A 303 14.17 9.65 0.57
C LEU A 303 14.96 10.95 0.73
N ARG A 304 15.70 11.37 -0.29
CA ARG A 304 16.43 12.65 -0.28
C ARG A 304 15.48 13.83 -0.08
N VAL A 305 14.34 13.85 -0.77
CA VAL A 305 13.33 14.91 -0.60
C VAL A 305 12.76 14.90 0.82
N LEU A 306 12.39 13.74 1.36
CA LEU A 306 11.87 13.65 2.74
C LEU A 306 12.88 14.14 3.78
N ARG A 307 14.16 13.77 3.65
CA ARG A 307 15.21 14.22 4.57
C ARG A 307 15.40 15.73 4.51
N ASN A 308 15.34 16.32 3.32
CA ASN A 308 15.39 17.78 3.18
C ASN A 308 14.18 18.46 3.87
N LEU A 309 12.97 17.89 3.76
CA LEU A 309 11.78 18.40 4.44
C LEU A 309 11.87 18.24 5.97
N GLU A 310 12.45 17.14 6.45
CA GLU A 310 12.74 16.92 7.88
C GLU A 310 13.73 17.97 8.42
N GLU A 311 14.84 18.22 7.71
CA GLU A 311 15.85 19.23 8.07
C GLU A 311 15.28 20.65 8.07
N GLN A 312 14.30 20.93 7.22
CA GLN A 312 13.58 22.21 7.17
C GLN A 312 12.51 22.34 8.26
N GLY A 313 12.24 21.27 9.02
CA GLY A 313 11.21 21.25 10.05
C GLY A 313 9.78 21.23 9.50
N GLU A 314 9.60 20.84 8.24
CA GLU A 314 8.29 20.75 7.58
C GLU A 314 7.49 19.52 8.04
N ILE A 315 8.16 18.47 8.53
CA ILE A 315 7.48 17.27 9.04
C ILE A 315 7.12 17.48 10.52
N LYS A 316 5.86 17.83 10.81
CA LYS A 316 5.30 17.91 12.17
C LYS A 316 4.95 16.52 12.72
N GLY A 317 5.97 15.79 13.16
CA GLY A 317 5.85 14.43 13.70
C GLY A 317 7.18 13.69 13.56
N ASP A 318 7.19 12.38 13.77
CA ASP A 318 8.40 11.57 13.60
C ASP A 318 8.47 10.97 12.19
N LEU A 319 9.57 11.19 11.47
CA LEU A 319 9.89 10.44 10.26
C LEU A 319 10.72 9.19 10.61
N LYS A 320 10.22 8.00 10.26
CA LYS A 320 10.94 6.72 10.39
C LYS A 320 11.16 6.11 9.01
N ALA A 321 12.17 6.61 8.29
CA ALA A 321 12.65 5.97 7.07
C ALA A 321 13.47 4.72 7.42
N LEU A 322 12.76 3.59 7.55
CA LEU A 322 13.31 2.29 7.91
C LEU A 322 14.26 1.77 6.83
N LYS A 323 15.29 1.03 7.24
CA LYS A 323 16.04 0.14 6.35
C LYS A 323 15.19 -1.11 6.07
N VAL A 324 15.43 -1.75 4.93
CA VAL A 324 14.74 -3.02 4.62
C VAL A 324 15.17 -4.07 5.66
N GLY A 325 14.23 -4.66 6.39
CA GLY A 325 14.49 -5.59 7.50
C GLY A 325 14.73 -4.93 8.85
N GLU A 326 14.66 -3.60 8.95
CA GLU A 326 14.72 -2.90 10.24
C GLU A 326 13.44 -3.16 11.04
N VAL A 327 13.61 -3.46 12.33
CA VAL A 327 12.51 -3.76 13.24
C VAL A 327 12.17 -2.53 14.06
N LEU A 328 11.04 -1.90 13.72
CA LEU A 328 10.43 -0.88 14.55
C LEU A 328 9.51 -1.55 15.56
N LYS A 329 9.79 -1.41 16.86
CA LYS A 329 8.89 -1.85 17.94
C LYS A 329 7.73 -0.86 18.02
N CYS A 330 6.49 -1.35 18.07
CA CYS A 330 5.29 -0.50 18.10
C CYS A 330 4.42 -0.68 19.33
#